data_AF-A0A961WFU0-F1
#
_entry.id   AF-A0A961WFU0-F1
#
_cell.length_a   1.000
_cell.length_b   1.000
_cell.length_c   1.000
_cell.angle_alpha   90.00
_cell.angle_beta   90.00
_cell.angle_gamma   90.00
#
_symmetry.space_group_name_H-M   'P 1'
#
loop_
_entity.id
_entity.type
_entity.pdbx_description
1 polymer ?
#
loop_
_entity_poly.entity_id
_entity_poly.type
_entity_poly.pdbx_seq_one_letter_code
_entity_poly.pdbx_strand_id
1 'polypeptide(L)'
;KRPIRILMSGPAGGVIGGASEGVMAGVGDVITVDIGGTSADISTIPGGVVKIMNPRDTYVGGHPVLTPMIDLVTIGAGGGSVAYIDEAGAFHVGPRSAGSEPGPACYGRGGTEPTVTDAQIVLGRLDPDMALGGDLKLDADLAYKAVEEKIAGPLGMSVRDAALGIIKIINSNMALAIRSNSVARGIDPRGFSIMPFGGAGPLHGVALCEAMSARDV
;
A
#
# COMPACT_ATOMS: atom_id res chain seq x y z
N LYS A 1 -25.41 -7.16 16.36
CA LYS A 1 -25.43 -7.98 17.62
C LYS A 1 -24.05 -8.52 18.07
N ARG A 2 -22.94 -8.44 17.32
CA ARG A 2 -21.56 -8.54 17.86
C ARG A 2 -20.60 -7.70 16.99
N PRO A 3 -20.48 -6.37 17.20
CA PRO A 3 -19.67 -5.49 16.34
C PRO A 3 -18.20 -5.92 16.25
N ILE A 4 -17.68 -6.58 17.28
CA ILE A 4 -16.32 -7.10 17.29
C ILE A 4 -16.02 -8.08 16.14
N ARG A 5 -17.04 -8.78 15.62
CA ARG A 5 -16.88 -9.77 14.54
C ARG A 5 -16.82 -9.16 13.14
N ILE A 6 -17.06 -7.87 13.01
CA ILE A 6 -16.94 -7.14 11.74
C ILE A 6 -15.69 -6.26 11.69
N LEU A 7 -14.85 -6.30 12.74
CA LEU A 7 -13.54 -5.68 12.67
C LEU A 7 -12.73 -6.33 11.56
N MET A 8 -12.07 -5.51 10.73
CA MET A 8 -11.25 -5.95 9.61
C MET A 8 -12.01 -6.79 8.56
N SER A 9 -13.34 -6.66 8.45
CA SER A 9 -14.15 -7.45 7.51
C SER A 9 -13.80 -7.19 6.04
N GLY A 10 -13.44 -5.95 5.67
CA GLY A 10 -13.00 -5.59 4.33
C GLY A 10 -11.71 -6.33 3.92
N PRO A 11 -10.58 -6.10 4.64
CA PRO A 11 -9.33 -6.81 4.39
C PRO A 11 -9.49 -8.34 4.45
N ALA A 12 -10.27 -8.85 5.40
CA ALA A 12 -10.60 -10.28 5.47
C ALA A 12 -11.26 -10.81 4.19
N GLY A 13 -12.20 -10.05 3.62
CA GLY A 13 -12.82 -10.36 2.33
C GLY A 13 -11.81 -10.40 1.18
N GLY A 14 -10.88 -9.43 1.14
CA GLY A 14 -9.79 -9.39 0.16
C GLY A 14 -8.89 -10.63 0.23
N VAL A 15 -8.50 -11.06 1.43
CA VAL A 15 -7.68 -12.27 1.63
C VAL A 15 -8.42 -13.54 1.21
N ILE A 16 -9.70 -13.68 1.56
CA ILE A 16 -10.53 -14.82 1.13
C ILE A 16 -10.66 -14.85 -0.39
N GLY A 17 -10.92 -13.69 -1.01
CA GLY A 17 -10.99 -13.54 -2.46
C GLY A 17 -9.66 -13.93 -3.12
N GLY A 18 -8.55 -13.39 -2.65
CA GLY A 18 -7.22 -13.70 -3.20
C GLY A 18 -6.83 -15.18 -3.06
N ALA A 19 -7.19 -15.83 -1.95
CA ALA A 19 -7.01 -17.29 -1.82
C ALA A 19 -7.83 -18.06 -2.87
N SER A 20 -9.10 -17.66 -3.06
CA SER A 20 -10.00 -18.29 -4.03
C SER A 20 -9.50 -18.10 -5.46
N GLU A 21 -9.14 -16.87 -5.85
CA GLU A 21 -8.61 -16.55 -7.17
C GLU A 21 -7.28 -17.28 -7.44
N GLY A 22 -6.38 -17.33 -6.46
CA GLY A 22 -5.14 -18.10 -6.55
C GLY A 22 -5.41 -19.57 -6.87
N VAL A 23 -6.30 -20.23 -6.12
CA VAL A 23 -6.67 -21.63 -6.37
C VAL A 23 -7.28 -21.81 -7.76
N MET A 24 -8.17 -20.91 -8.20
CA MET A 24 -8.77 -20.96 -9.54
C MET A 24 -7.74 -20.77 -10.65
N ALA A 25 -6.70 -19.96 -10.42
CA ALA A 25 -5.59 -19.75 -11.34
C ALA A 25 -4.53 -20.87 -11.29
N GLY A 26 -4.68 -21.88 -10.43
CA GLY A 26 -3.68 -22.93 -10.23
C GLY A 26 -2.46 -22.47 -9.43
N VAL A 27 -2.56 -21.36 -8.71
CA VAL A 27 -1.52 -20.72 -7.92
C VAL A 27 -1.90 -20.77 -6.42
N GLY A 28 -1.43 -21.80 -5.72
CA GLY A 28 -1.74 -21.98 -4.29
C GLY A 28 -0.98 -21.03 -3.36
N ASP A 29 0.29 -20.72 -3.68
CA ASP A 29 1.14 -19.89 -2.83
C ASP A 29 1.05 -18.42 -3.27
N VAL A 30 0.24 -17.64 -2.53
CA VAL A 30 -0.07 -16.23 -2.84
C VAL A 30 0.25 -15.33 -1.66
N ILE A 31 0.83 -14.15 -1.94
CA ILE A 31 0.90 -13.03 -1.01
C ILE A 31 -0.05 -11.96 -1.51
N THR A 32 -1.16 -11.77 -0.83
CA THR A 32 -2.16 -10.75 -1.19
C THR A 32 -1.72 -9.40 -0.65
N VAL A 33 -1.80 -8.34 -1.45
CA VAL A 33 -1.46 -6.97 -1.08
C VAL A 33 -2.59 -6.04 -1.51
N ASP A 34 -3.51 -5.72 -0.60
CA ASP A 34 -4.54 -4.70 -0.82
C ASP A 34 -3.90 -3.34 -0.59
N ILE A 35 -3.91 -2.43 -1.56
CA ILE A 35 -3.40 -1.07 -1.38
C ILE A 35 -4.51 -0.08 -1.68
N GLY A 36 -4.92 0.64 -0.62
CA GLY A 36 -5.90 1.71 -0.69
C GLY A 36 -5.25 3.11 -0.68
N GLY A 37 -6.04 4.11 -0.32
CA GLY A 37 -5.57 5.49 -0.16
C GLY A 37 -4.78 5.71 1.14
N THR A 38 -5.03 4.95 2.19
CA THR A 38 -4.45 5.20 3.53
C THR A 38 -3.53 4.09 4.01
N SER A 39 -3.85 2.85 3.65
CA SER A 39 -3.21 1.66 4.19
C SER A 39 -3.02 0.59 3.13
N ALA A 40 -2.16 -0.37 3.49
CA ALA A 40 -2.00 -1.61 2.78
C ALA A 40 -2.22 -2.79 3.73
N ASP A 41 -3.00 -3.77 3.28
CA ASP A 41 -3.32 -4.99 3.99
C ASP A 41 -2.65 -6.18 3.31
N ILE A 42 -1.82 -6.91 4.05
CA ILE A 42 -0.93 -7.94 3.52
C ILE A 42 -1.22 -9.28 4.21
N SER A 43 -1.39 -10.35 3.43
CA SER A 43 -1.52 -11.72 3.94
C SER A 43 -0.67 -12.69 3.12
N THR A 44 -0.11 -13.70 3.80
CA THR A 44 0.66 -14.78 3.18
C THR A 44 -0.18 -16.05 3.22
N ILE A 45 -0.48 -16.63 2.06
CA ILE A 45 -1.42 -17.72 1.87
C ILE A 45 -0.69 -18.90 1.22
N PRO A 46 -0.12 -19.82 2.01
CA PRO A 46 0.49 -21.03 1.49
C PRO A 46 -0.59 -22.05 1.08
N GLY A 47 -0.46 -22.61 -0.12
CA GLY A 47 -1.32 -23.68 -0.63
C GLY A 47 -2.82 -23.35 -0.68
N GLY A 48 -3.20 -22.08 -0.80
CA GLY A 48 -4.59 -21.62 -0.86
C GLY A 48 -5.33 -21.68 0.48
N VAL A 49 -4.63 -21.94 1.58
CA VAL A 49 -5.24 -22.08 2.92
C VAL A 49 -5.11 -20.79 3.71
N VAL A 50 -6.23 -20.08 3.88
CA VAL A 50 -6.29 -18.89 4.72
C VAL A 50 -6.08 -19.28 6.19
N LYS A 51 -5.09 -18.64 6.82
CA LYS A 51 -4.76 -18.88 8.23
C LYS A 51 -5.60 -18.00 9.15
N ILE A 52 -6.04 -18.59 10.26
CA ILE A 52 -6.69 -17.88 11.37
C ILE A 52 -5.67 -17.73 12.50
N MET A 53 -5.50 -16.51 13.00
CA MET A 53 -4.61 -16.21 14.12
C MET A 53 -5.17 -16.77 15.43
N ASN A 54 -4.27 -17.09 16.37
CA ASN A 54 -4.67 -17.35 17.74
C ASN A 54 -5.29 -16.06 18.31
N PRO A 55 -6.48 -16.10 18.97
CA PRO A 55 -7.11 -14.92 19.55
C PRO A 55 -6.25 -14.16 20.57
N ARG A 56 -5.17 -14.77 21.09
CA ARG A 56 -4.20 -14.09 21.97
C ARG A 56 -3.21 -13.21 21.22
N ASP A 57 -3.05 -13.43 19.92
CA ASP A 57 -2.07 -12.75 19.05
C ASP A 57 -2.75 -11.71 18.14
N THR A 58 -4.06 -11.51 18.27
CA THR A 58 -4.86 -10.62 17.42
C THR A 58 -4.89 -9.20 17.99
N TYR A 59 -4.53 -8.22 17.16
CA TYR A 59 -4.51 -6.79 17.49
C TYR A 59 -5.27 -5.99 16.44
N VAL A 60 -5.97 -4.94 16.87
CA VAL A 60 -6.60 -3.95 15.99
C VAL A 60 -6.27 -2.56 16.50
N GLY A 61 -5.67 -1.71 15.67
CA GLY A 61 -5.26 -0.36 16.07
C GLY A 61 -4.31 -0.32 17.27
N GLY A 62 -3.45 -1.33 17.42
CA GLY A 62 -2.53 -1.46 18.56
C GLY A 62 -3.16 -2.02 19.84
N HIS A 63 -4.46 -2.34 19.84
CA HIS A 63 -5.15 -2.93 20.98
C HIS A 63 -5.33 -4.45 20.81
N PRO A 64 -5.02 -5.27 21.82
CA PRO A 64 -5.28 -6.70 21.77
C PRO A 64 -6.79 -6.96 21.76
N VAL A 65 -7.25 -7.80 20.83
CA VAL A 65 -8.66 -8.17 20.66
C VAL A 65 -8.78 -9.67 20.74
N LEU A 66 -9.43 -10.21 21.77
CA LEU A 66 -9.58 -11.67 21.99
C LEU A 66 -10.64 -12.30 21.06
N THR A 67 -10.44 -12.22 19.75
CA THR A 67 -11.34 -12.84 18.76
C THR A 67 -10.53 -13.45 17.61
N PRO A 68 -10.92 -14.61 17.06
CA PRO A 68 -10.24 -15.17 15.90
C PRO A 68 -10.33 -14.21 14.70
N MET A 69 -9.20 -13.98 14.03
CA MET A 69 -9.11 -13.13 12.84
C MET A 69 -8.28 -13.81 11.77
N ILE A 70 -8.55 -13.48 10.51
CA ILE A 70 -7.66 -13.85 9.41
C ILE A 70 -6.29 -13.24 9.65
N ASP A 71 -5.27 -14.03 9.35
CA ASP A 71 -3.87 -13.65 9.44
C ASP A 71 -3.52 -12.64 8.36
N LEU A 72 -3.55 -11.36 8.72
CA LEU A 72 -3.15 -10.26 7.87
C LEU A 72 -2.53 -9.16 8.72
N VAL A 73 -1.65 -8.37 8.10
CA VAL A 73 -1.05 -7.18 8.69
C VAL A 73 -1.48 -5.94 7.92
N THR A 74 -1.85 -4.89 8.65
CA THR A 74 -2.16 -3.58 8.08
C THR A 74 -1.01 -2.63 8.37
N ILE A 75 -0.54 -1.92 7.35
CA ILE A 75 0.47 -0.86 7.50
C ILE A 75 -0.05 0.46 6.93
N GLY A 76 0.45 1.58 7.46
CA GLY A 76 0.17 2.93 6.97
C GLY A 76 0.90 3.25 5.67
N ALA A 77 0.59 2.51 4.61
CA ALA A 77 1.16 2.68 3.28
C ALA A 77 0.07 2.62 2.22
N GLY A 78 -0.21 3.73 1.55
CA GLY A 78 -1.23 3.80 0.49
C GLY A 78 -1.01 5.00 -0.42
N GLY A 79 -1.95 5.25 -1.32
CA GLY A 79 -1.85 6.37 -2.29
C GLY A 79 -1.73 7.74 -1.63
N GLY A 80 -2.39 7.96 -0.51
CA GLY A 80 -2.34 9.19 0.28
C GLY A 80 -1.19 9.24 1.29
N SER A 81 -0.26 8.28 1.32
CA SER A 81 0.90 8.35 2.22
C SER A 81 1.73 9.59 1.89
N VAL A 82 1.98 10.42 2.91
CA VAL A 82 2.63 11.72 2.76
C VAL A 82 4.14 11.56 2.69
N ALA A 83 4.75 12.18 1.68
CA ALA A 83 6.18 12.35 1.54
C ALA A 83 6.64 13.62 2.28
N TYR A 84 7.70 13.51 3.09
CA TYR A 84 8.24 14.65 3.83
C TYR A 84 9.73 14.47 4.13
N ILE A 85 10.38 15.57 4.47
CA ILE A 85 11.75 15.59 4.99
C ILE A 85 11.64 15.93 6.47
N ASP A 86 12.25 15.11 7.33
CA ASP A 86 12.24 15.37 8.77
C ASP A 86 13.26 16.46 9.17
N GLU A 87 13.25 16.84 10.45
CA GLU A 87 14.16 17.86 10.99
C GLU A 87 15.66 17.46 10.87
N ALA A 88 15.95 16.17 10.70
CA ALA A 88 17.29 15.64 10.50
C ALA A 88 17.69 15.57 9.00
N GLY A 89 16.81 15.98 8.08
CA GLY A 89 17.04 15.96 6.64
C GLY A 89 16.79 14.60 5.99
N ALA A 90 16.20 13.63 6.70
CA ALA A 90 15.89 12.32 6.12
C ALA A 90 14.56 12.36 5.35
N PHE A 91 14.56 11.71 4.19
CA PHE A 91 13.40 11.62 3.30
C PHE A 91 12.52 10.42 3.66
N HIS A 92 11.28 10.68 4.06
CA HIS A 92 10.30 9.69 4.50
C HIS A 92 9.04 9.70 3.63
N VAL A 93 8.33 8.57 3.63
CA VAL A 93 6.98 8.45 3.06
C VAL A 93 6.10 7.62 3.99
N GLY A 94 5.00 8.20 4.45
CA GLY A 94 4.18 7.61 5.52
C GLY A 94 4.88 7.70 6.90
N PRO A 95 4.29 7.11 7.96
CA PRO A 95 2.97 6.46 7.98
C PRO A 95 1.81 7.48 7.96
N ARG A 96 2.09 8.79 8.04
CA ARG A 96 1.09 9.85 7.90
C ARG A 96 0.41 9.73 6.54
N SER A 97 -0.90 9.93 6.51
CA SER A 97 -1.70 9.93 5.30
C SER A 97 -2.50 11.22 5.18
N ALA A 98 -2.63 11.73 3.95
CA ALA A 98 -3.51 12.84 3.61
C ALA A 98 -5.01 12.44 3.61
N GLY A 99 -5.32 11.15 3.76
CA GLY A 99 -6.68 10.63 3.73
C GLY A 99 -7.39 10.91 2.40
N SER A 100 -8.70 11.10 2.45
CA SER A 100 -9.53 11.54 1.32
C SER A 100 -9.90 13.03 1.37
N GLU A 101 -9.79 13.64 2.55
CA GLU A 101 -10.02 15.06 2.80
C GLU A 101 -8.94 15.59 3.76
N PRO A 102 -8.09 16.55 3.34
CA PRO A 102 -8.08 17.18 2.02
C PRO A 102 -7.59 16.22 0.91
N GLY A 103 -6.95 15.10 1.25
CA GLY A 103 -6.41 14.14 0.30
C GLY A 103 -5.11 14.61 -0.40
N PRO A 104 -4.64 13.83 -1.38
CA PRO A 104 -3.53 14.20 -2.26
C PRO A 104 -3.63 15.62 -2.82
N ALA A 105 -2.49 16.26 -3.09
CA ALA A 105 -2.48 17.62 -3.63
C ALA A 105 -3.25 17.73 -4.96
N CYS A 106 -3.09 16.73 -5.83
CA CYS A 106 -3.83 16.61 -7.08
C CYS A 106 -5.35 16.54 -6.95
N TYR A 107 -5.92 16.33 -5.76
CA TYR A 107 -7.38 16.36 -5.59
C TYR A 107 -7.94 17.79 -5.65
N GLY A 108 -7.10 18.82 -5.52
CA GLY A 108 -7.54 20.22 -5.59
C GLY A 108 -8.42 20.68 -4.42
N ARG A 109 -8.44 19.92 -3.31
CA ARG A 109 -9.30 20.17 -2.12
C ARG A 109 -8.58 20.91 -0.99
N GLY A 110 -7.47 21.59 -1.31
CA GLY A 110 -6.64 22.32 -0.34
C GLY A 110 -5.50 21.51 0.27
N GLY A 111 -5.30 20.25 -0.15
CA GLY A 111 -4.11 19.47 0.21
C GLY A 111 -2.86 20.05 -0.45
N THR A 112 -1.75 20.13 0.30
CA THR A 112 -0.48 20.72 -0.19
C THR A 112 0.75 19.89 0.12
N GLU A 113 0.60 18.82 0.91
CA GLU A 113 1.69 17.86 1.13
C GLU A 113 1.72 16.86 -0.04
N PRO A 114 2.91 16.53 -0.58
CA PRO A 114 3.01 15.54 -1.65
C PRO A 114 2.72 14.14 -1.13
N THR A 115 2.00 13.36 -1.92
CA THR A 115 1.63 11.98 -1.61
C THR A 115 2.13 10.98 -2.66
N VAL A 116 1.93 9.69 -2.39
CA VAL A 116 2.21 8.61 -3.35
C VAL A 116 1.39 8.80 -4.63
N THR A 117 0.12 9.19 -4.54
CA THR A 117 -0.74 9.48 -5.71
C THR A 117 -0.18 10.63 -6.53
N ASP A 118 0.28 11.71 -5.89
CA ASP A 118 0.91 12.83 -6.59
C ASP A 118 2.17 12.38 -7.34
N ALA A 119 2.99 11.52 -6.72
CA ALA A 119 4.16 10.94 -7.36
C ALA A 119 3.80 10.04 -8.57
N GLN A 120 2.71 9.28 -8.50
CA GLN A 120 2.26 8.46 -9.65
C GLN A 120 1.82 9.33 -10.84
N ILE A 121 1.20 10.48 -10.58
CA ILE A 121 0.83 11.46 -11.63
C ILE A 121 2.09 12.09 -12.23
N VAL A 122 3.03 12.55 -11.40
CA VAL A 122 4.31 13.13 -11.87
C VAL A 122 5.09 12.14 -12.73
N LEU A 123 5.05 10.84 -12.40
CA LEU A 123 5.71 9.79 -13.18
C LEU A 123 4.91 9.37 -14.44
N GLY A 124 3.72 9.91 -14.66
CA GLY A 124 2.84 9.56 -15.78
C GLY A 124 2.28 8.14 -15.71
N ARG A 125 2.19 7.55 -14.51
CA ARG A 125 1.67 6.20 -14.27
C ARG A 125 0.18 6.17 -13.97
N LEU A 126 -0.34 7.30 -13.48
CA LEU A 126 -1.76 7.52 -13.28
C LEU A 126 -2.21 8.65 -14.22
N ASP A 127 -3.24 8.38 -15.02
CA ASP A 127 -3.83 9.36 -15.92
C ASP A 127 -4.75 10.30 -15.11
N PRO A 128 -4.46 11.61 -15.07
CA PRO A 128 -5.25 12.58 -14.30
C PRO A 128 -6.67 12.78 -14.84
N ASP A 129 -6.93 12.48 -16.12
CA ASP A 129 -8.23 12.67 -16.77
C ASP A 129 -9.16 11.45 -16.61
N MET A 130 -8.59 10.29 -16.28
CA MET A 130 -9.30 9.00 -16.23
C MET A 130 -9.49 8.46 -14.81
N ALA A 131 -9.13 9.21 -13.77
CA ALA A 131 -9.27 8.76 -12.40
C ALA A 131 -10.75 8.53 -12.02
N LEU A 132 -11.01 7.40 -11.36
CA LEU A 132 -12.37 6.88 -11.09
C LEU A 132 -13.27 6.83 -12.35
N GLY A 133 -12.69 6.50 -13.51
CA GLY A 133 -13.45 6.44 -14.76
C GLY A 133 -13.80 7.82 -15.34
N GLY A 134 -13.14 8.89 -14.88
CA GLY A 134 -13.36 10.27 -15.30
C GLY A 134 -14.19 11.10 -14.31
N ASP A 135 -14.72 10.48 -13.26
CA ASP A 135 -15.55 11.16 -12.25
C ASP A 135 -14.72 12.01 -11.27
N LEU A 136 -13.42 11.75 -11.17
CA LEU A 136 -12.49 12.55 -10.37
C LEU A 136 -11.47 13.22 -11.27
N LYS A 137 -11.62 14.53 -11.45
CA LYS A 137 -10.61 15.34 -12.13
C LYS A 137 -9.43 15.56 -11.19
N LEU A 138 -8.26 15.12 -11.60
CA LEU A 138 -7.01 15.35 -10.88
C LEU A 138 -6.25 16.50 -11.53
N ASP A 139 -5.68 17.36 -10.70
CA ASP A 139 -4.84 18.47 -11.14
C ASP A 139 -3.37 18.03 -11.09
N ALA A 140 -2.79 17.79 -12.27
CA ALA A 140 -1.40 17.39 -12.39
C ALA A 140 -0.45 18.50 -11.92
N ASP A 141 -0.75 19.76 -12.21
CA ASP A 141 0.12 20.89 -11.84
C ASP A 141 0.23 21.01 -10.31
N LEU A 142 -0.85 20.72 -9.57
CA LEU A 142 -0.81 20.66 -8.11
C LEU A 142 0.09 19.52 -7.59
N ALA A 143 0.07 18.34 -8.23
CA ALA A 143 0.99 17.26 -7.89
C ALA A 143 2.45 17.65 -8.15
N TYR A 144 2.75 18.21 -9.33
CA TYR A 144 4.08 18.68 -9.69
C TYR A 144 4.59 19.72 -8.70
N LYS A 145 3.78 20.73 -8.40
CA LYS A 145 4.11 21.80 -7.44
C LYS A 145 4.38 21.26 -6.04
N ALA A 146 3.54 20.35 -5.53
CA ALA A 146 3.73 19.78 -4.20
C ALA A 146 5.04 18.99 -4.10
N VAL A 147 5.36 18.17 -5.11
CA VAL A 147 6.62 17.40 -5.14
C VAL A 147 7.83 18.34 -5.31
N GLU A 148 7.72 19.35 -6.16
CA GLU A 148 8.78 20.33 -6.40
C GLU A 148 9.13 21.12 -5.12
N GLU A 149 8.13 21.77 -4.51
CA GLU A 149 8.36 22.69 -3.40
C GLU A 149 8.76 21.96 -2.11
N LYS A 150 8.25 20.76 -1.86
CA LYS A 150 8.40 20.08 -0.57
C LYS A 150 9.49 19.02 -0.54
N ILE A 151 9.87 18.44 -1.68
CA ILE A 151 10.86 17.36 -1.76
C ILE A 151 11.99 17.71 -2.72
N ALA A 152 11.69 17.99 -3.98
CA ALA A 152 12.71 18.14 -5.02
C ALA A 152 13.62 19.35 -4.76
N GLY A 153 13.03 20.53 -4.51
CA GLY A 153 13.74 21.76 -4.19
C GLY A 153 14.62 21.63 -2.95
N PRO A 154 14.08 21.20 -1.78
CA PRO A 154 14.87 21.02 -0.57
C PRO A 154 16.02 20.00 -0.69
N LEU A 155 15.86 18.94 -1.49
CA LEU A 155 16.90 17.92 -1.69
C LEU A 155 17.84 18.22 -2.89
N GLY A 156 17.59 19.28 -3.65
CA GLY A 156 18.36 19.61 -4.85
C GLY A 156 18.24 18.55 -5.97
N MET A 157 17.08 17.92 -6.09
CA MET A 157 16.81 16.86 -7.07
C MET A 157 15.83 17.34 -8.14
N SER A 158 15.75 16.61 -9.26
CA SER A 158 14.67 16.84 -10.23
C SER A 158 13.33 16.39 -9.65
N VAL A 159 12.22 17.02 -10.07
CA VAL A 159 10.85 16.65 -9.65
C VAL A 159 10.56 15.17 -9.94
N ARG A 160 11.03 14.67 -11.10
CA ARG A 160 10.87 13.28 -11.50
C ARG A 160 11.67 12.31 -10.62
N ASP A 161 12.89 12.66 -10.24
CA ASP A 161 13.70 11.82 -9.34
C ASP A 161 13.13 11.81 -7.92
N ALA A 162 12.63 12.97 -7.45
CA ALA A 162 11.93 13.06 -6.17
C ALA A 162 10.69 12.16 -6.15
N ALA A 163 9.84 12.24 -7.18
CA ALA A 163 8.66 11.37 -7.32
C ALA A 163 9.04 9.88 -7.38
N LEU A 164 10.10 9.52 -8.12
CA LEU A 164 10.62 8.15 -8.13
C LEU A 164 11.10 7.72 -6.73
N GLY A 165 11.74 8.62 -5.99
CA GLY A 165 12.13 8.42 -4.60
C GLY A 165 10.94 8.11 -3.69
N ILE A 166 9.85 8.86 -3.82
CA ILE A 166 8.58 8.60 -3.09
C ILE A 166 8.13 7.15 -3.32
N ILE A 167 8.07 6.72 -4.58
CA ILE A 167 7.63 5.37 -4.93
C ILE A 167 8.60 4.29 -4.41
N LYS A 168 9.92 4.53 -4.48
CA LYS A 168 10.92 3.59 -3.96
C LYS A 168 10.81 3.41 -2.44
N ILE A 169 10.61 4.49 -1.70
CA ILE A 169 10.48 4.44 -0.24
C ILE A 169 9.21 3.68 0.15
N ILE A 170 8.05 4.03 -0.43
CA ILE A 170 6.80 3.34 -0.08
C ILE A 170 6.83 1.85 -0.43
N ASN A 171 7.40 1.49 -1.58
CA ASN A 171 7.57 0.08 -1.96
C ASN A 171 8.53 -0.66 -1.03
N SER A 172 9.60 0.01 -0.56
CA SER A 172 10.53 -0.58 0.40
C SER A 172 9.84 -0.84 1.74
N ASN A 173 9.01 0.09 2.21
CA ASN A 173 8.23 -0.08 3.43
C ASN A 173 7.24 -1.25 3.32
N MET A 174 6.52 -1.35 2.20
CA MET A 174 5.63 -2.48 1.93
C MET A 174 6.39 -3.80 1.83
N ALA A 175 7.52 -3.85 1.15
CA ALA A 175 8.36 -5.06 1.06
C ALA A 175 8.90 -5.49 2.43
N LEU A 176 9.27 -4.55 3.31
CA LEU A 176 9.66 -4.85 4.69
C LEU A 176 8.50 -5.48 5.48
N ALA A 177 7.28 -4.98 5.31
CA ALA A 177 6.09 -5.56 5.93
C ALA A 177 5.79 -6.97 5.40
N ILE A 178 5.91 -7.19 4.09
CA ILE A 178 5.78 -8.52 3.49
C ILE A 178 6.83 -9.47 4.08
N ARG A 179 8.11 -9.07 4.17
CA ARG A 179 9.17 -9.90 4.78
C ARG A 179 8.89 -10.21 6.25
N SER A 180 8.41 -9.24 7.01
CA SER A 180 8.01 -9.45 8.41
C SER A 180 6.87 -10.48 8.53
N ASN A 181 5.90 -10.44 7.62
CA ASN A 181 4.77 -11.38 7.62
C ASN A 181 5.05 -12.74 6.93
N SER A 182 6.24 -12.94 6.35
CA SER A 182 6.62 -14.17 5.65
C SER A 182 7.90 -14.78 6.25
N VAL A 183 9.05 -14.17 5.98
CA VAL A 183 10.39 -14.66 6.37
C VAL A 183 10.52 -14.85 7.88
N ALA A 184 10.00 -13.92 8.68
CA ALA A 184 10.05 -14.04 10.14
C ALA A 184 9.26 -15.25 10.67
N ARG A 185 8.46 -15.88 9.81
CA ARG A 185 7.60 -17.03 10.10
C ARG A 185 8.06 -18.29 9.37
N GLY A 186 9.26 -18.26 8.77
CA GLY A 186 9.86 -19.37 8.04
C GLY A 186 9.32 -19.57 6.62
N ILE A 187 8.62 -18.57 6.05
CA ILE A 187 8.06 -18.64 4.70
C ILE A 187 8.96 -17.88 3.73
N ASP A 188 9.44 -18.57 2.69
CA ASP A 188 10.26 -17.96 1.64
C ASP A 188 9.38 -17.34 0.54
N PRO A 189 9.34 -16.01 0.40
CA PRO A 189 8.48 -15.31 -0.55
C PRO A 189 8.82 -15.62 -2.02
N ARG A 190 10.00 -16.18 -2.32
CA ARG A 190 10.39 -16.53 -3.70
C ARG A 190 9.53 -17.63 -4.32
N GLY A 191 8.87 -18.44 -3.49
CA GLY A 191 7.91 -19.46 -3.95
C GLY A 191 6.50 -18.93 -4.21
N PHE A 192 6.24 -17.64 -3.92
CA PHE A 192 4.89 -17.06 -3.91
C PHE A 192 4.69 -16.13 -5.10
N SER A 193 3.43 -16.01 -5.51
CA SER A 193 2.97 -14.94 -6.41
C SER A 193 2.51 -13.73 -5.59
N ILE A 194 2.85 -12.52 -6.03
CA ILE A 194 2.29 -11.31 -5.43
C ILE A 194 0.93 -11.06 -6.08
N MET A 195 -0.13 -10.91 -5.30
CA MET A 195 -1.45 -10.55 -5.80
C MET A 195 -1.82 -9.14 -5.31
N PRO A 196 -1.47 -8.09 -6.08
CA PRO A 196 -1.77 -6.72 -5.73
C PRO A 196 -3.22 -6.38 -6.13
N PHE A 197 -3.98 -5.83 -5.21
CA PHE A 197 -5.35 -5.37 -5.46
C PHE A 197 -5.66 -4.11 -4.64
N GLY A 198 -6.91 -3.67 -4.68
CA GLY A 198 -7.28 -2.34 -4.21
C GLY A 198 -6.99 -1.27 -5.27
N GLY A 199 -7.42 -0.04 -5.00
CA GLY A 199 -7.35 1.06 -5.98
C GLY A 199 -5.93 1.44 -6.39
N ALA A 200 -4.95 1.26 -5.50
CA ALA A 200 -3.55 1.55 -5.76
C ALA A 200 -2.70 0.29 -6.01
N GLY A 201 -3.19 -0.91 -5.69
CA GLY A 201 -2.43 -2.17 -5.74
C GLY A 201 -1.63 -2.37 -7.02
N PRO A 202 -2.30 -2.41 -8.19
CA PRO A 202 -1.66 -2.69 -9.47
C PRO A 202 -0.49 -1.75 -9.82
N LEU A 203 -0.49 -0.51 -9.28
CA LEU A 203 0.59 0.46 -9.51
C LEU A 203 1.91 0.10 -8.81
N HIS A 204 1.87 -0.83 -7.85
CA HIS A 204 3.03 -1.25 -7.04
C HIS A 204 3.42 -2.72 -7.25
N GLY A 205 2.55 -3.53 -7.86
CA GLY A 205 2.70 -4.98 -8.01
C GLY A 205 4.06 -5.46 -8.50
N VAL A 206 4.48 -5.00 -9.68
CA VAL A 206 5.75 -5.41 -10.30
C VAL A 206 6.94 -5.10 -9.39
N ALA A 207 6.99 -3.87 -8.84
CA ALA A 207 8.08 -3.46 -7.97
C ALA A 207 8.12 -4.26 -6.65
N LEU A 208 6.96 -4.64 -6.12
CA LEU A 208 6.89 -5.52 -4.95
C LEU A 208 7.34 -6.94 -5.28
N CYS A 209 6.95 -7.48 -6.43
CA CYS A 209 7.42 -8.78 -6.91
C CYS A 209 8.94 -8.82 -7.02
N GLU A 210 9.55 -7.82 -7.66
CA GLU A 210 10.99 -7.68 -7.78
C GLU A 210 11.68 -7.56 -6.41
N ALA A 211 11.17 -6.69 -5.53
CA ALA A 211 11.74 -6.45 -4.20
C ALA A 211 11.71 -7.69 -3.29
N MET A 212 10.73 -8.57 -3.50
CA MET A 212 10.57 -9.84 -2.80
C MET A 212 11.26 -11.00 -3.50
N SER A 213 11.72 -10.80 -4.74
CA SER A 213 12.14 -11.88 -5.65
C SER A 213 11.07 -12.97 -5.77
N ALA A 214 9.81 -12.56 -5.72
CA ALA A 214 8.65 -13.44 -5.84
C ALA A 214 8.61 -14.07 -7.25
N ARG A 215 7.86 -15.16 -7.38
CA ARG A 215 7.80 -15.95 -8.62
C ARG A 215 7.23 -15.13 -9.77
N ASP A 216 6.11 -14.46 -9.52
CA ASP A 216 5.35 -13.67 -10.48
C ASP A 216 4.35 -12.74 -9.76
N VAL A 217 3.63 -11.93 -10.55
CA VAL A 217 2.61 -10.96 -10.14
C VAL A 217 1.42 -10.98 -11.09
#